data_AF-A0A7X1J9P7-F1
#
_entry.id   AF-A0A7X1J9P7-F1
#
_cell.length_a   1.000
_cell.length_b   1.000
_cell.length_c   1.000
_cell.angle_alpha   90.00
_cell.angle_beta   90.00
_cell.angle_gamma   90.00
#
_symmetry.space_group_name_H-M   'P 1'
#
loop_
_entity.id
_entity.type
_entity.pdbx_description
1 polymer ?
#
loop_
_entity_poly.entity_id
_entity_poly.type
_entity_poly.pdbx_seq_one_letter_code
_entity_poly.pdbx_strand_id
1 'polypeptide(L)'
;MGWSDFIAIDAAYDSTTGRYLRKTKQGRKLESSRLRQVQGALRTFEDMDNQALAEVPRKENGRHREYGAFILMHETGRGGLPTANRYRVPTLSEFTVDIPRDFFLHGWASVLYPSEIATWLTLRFLAKRFPGVHNESGVYLYGQDREQWFGLRKDACEDSCAMLLALGLIRPAQRRAPPSGIAPVATDINSLLASISQPSEPNRYEAPRYQLPDEGLREDALAVCLTFFKNKHNSSD
;
A
#
# COMPACT_ATOMS: atom_id res chain seq x y z
N MET A 1 -1.50 -12.55 -12.59
CA MET A 1 -1.01 -12.80 -11.23
C MET A 1 -1.82 -11.91 -10.31
N GLY A 2 -2.66 -12.50 -9.46
CA GLY A 2 -3.49 -11.76 -8.51
C GLY A 2 -2.91 -11.90 -7.11
N TRP A 3 -3.14 -10.92 -6.22
CA TRP A 3 -2.66 -11.01 -4.84
C TRP A 3 -3.21 -12.22 -4.06
N SER A 4 -4.33 -12.77 -4.51
CA SER A 4 -4.92 -14.03 -4.02
C SER A 4 -3.97 -15.23 -4.11
N ASP A 5 -3.00 -15.22 -5.02
CA ASP A 5 -1.98 -16.26 -5.14
C ASP A 5 -1.02 -16.27 -3.93
N PHE A 6 -1.00 -15.17 -3.14
CA PHE A 6 -0.16 -14.99 -1.95
C PHE A 6 -0.89 -15.20 -0.62
N ILE A 7 -2.19 -15.55 -0.60
CA ILE A 7 -2.96 -15.78 0.63
C ILE A 7 -3.00 -17.27 0.97
N ALA A 8 -2.66 -17.62 2.22
CA ALA A 8 -2.68 -19.01 2.70
C ALA A 8 -4.11 -19.51 2.85
N ILE A 9 -4.66 -20.11 1.80
CA ILE A 9 -5.91 -20.87 1.93
C ILE A 9 -5.53 -22.30 2.31
N ASP A 10 -5.93 -22.75 3.50
CA ASP A 10 -5.83 -24.14 3.95
C ASP A 10 -6.87 -25.05 3.24
N ALA A 11 -7.02 -24.86 1.94
CA ALA A 11 -7.83 -25.69 1.08
C ALA A 11 -6.91 -26.22 -0.02
N ALA A 12 -6.83 -27.54 -0.14
CA ALA A 12 -6.05 -28.13 -1.21
C ALA A 12 -6.74 -27.79 -2.54
N TYR A 13 -6.08 -26.96 -3.35
CA TYR A 13 -6.48 -26.73 -4.73
C TYR A 13 -6.15 -27.98 -5.55
N ASP A 14 -7.16 -28.61 -6.13
CA ASP A 14 -6.96 -29.68 -7.10
C ASP A 14 -6.94 -29.07 -8.50
N SER A 15 -5.75 -29.04 -9.10
CA SER A 15 -5.51 -28.50 -10.44
C SER A 15 -6.20 -29.29 -11.55
N THR A 16 -6.63 -30.52 -11.26
CA THR A 16 -7.32 -31.40 -12.22
C THR A 16 -8.81 -31.11 -12.28
N THR A 17 -9.42 -30.80 -11.12
CA THR A 17 -10.85 -30.50 -11.00
C THR A 17 -11.15 -29.01 -10.93
N GLY A 18 -10.13 -28.16 -10.80
CA GLY A 18 -10.25 -26.71 -10.69
C GLY A 18 -10.96 -26.25 -9.41
N ARG A 19 -11.00 -27.09 -8.37
CA ARG A 19 -11.79 -26.86 -7.15
C ARG A 19 -10.93 -26.92 -5.90
N TYR A 20 -11.31 -26.10 -4.91
CA TYR A 20 -10.75 -26.15 -3.56
C TYR A 20 -11.42 -27.26 -2.76
N LEU A 21 -10.65 -28.27 -2.36
CA LEU A 21 -11.12 -29.39 -1.55
C LEU A 21 -11.21 -28.97 -0.08
N ARG A 22 -12.44 -28.84 0.43
CA ARG A 22 -12.76 -28.49 1.83
C ARG A 22 -12.29 -29.51 2.87
N LYS A 23 -12.00 -30.75 2.47
CA LYS A 23 -11.52 -31.82 3.35
C LYS A 23 -10.48 -32.63 2.61
N THR A 24 -9.20 -32.38 2.88
CA THR A 24 -8.17 -33.36 2.55
C THR A 24 -7.88 -34.20 3.79
N LYS A 25 -7.93 -35.53 3.65
CA LYS A 25 -7.57 -36.51 4.70
C LYS A 25 -6.08 -36.50 5.06
N GLN A 26 -5.33 -35.46 4.70
CA GLN A 26 -3.92 -35.36 5.00
C GLN A 26 -3.79 -34.45 6.21
N GLY A 27 -3.26 -34.99 7.32
CA GLY A 27 -2.91 -34.22 8.53
C GLY A 27 -1.78 -33.23 8.27
N ARG A 28 -2.00 -32.29 7.35
CA ARG A 28 -1.08 -31.21 7.02
C ARG A 28 -1.12 -30.22 8.18
N LYS A 29 0.03 -29.95 8.76
CA LYS A 29 0.16 -28.88 9.75
C LYS A 29 0.08 -27.54 9.02
N LEU A 30 -0.66 -26.58 9.56
CA LEU A 30 -0.80 -25.22 9.00
C LEU A 30 0.58 -24.59 8.67
N GLU A 31 1.56 -24.79 9.54
CA GLU A 31 2.96 -24.35 9.34
C GLU A 31 3.57 -24.90 8.04
N SER A 32 3.34 -26.18 7.73
CA SER A 32 3.87 -26.82 6.53
C SER A 32 3.22 -26.30 5.25
N SER A 33 1.93 -25.97 5.31
CA SER A 33 1.20 -25.31 4.21
C SER A 33 1.74 -23.90 3.97
N ARG A 34 1.89 -23.11 5.04
CA ARG A 34 2.47 -21.76 4.99
C ARG A 34 3.90 -21.76 4.43
N LEU A 35 4.74 -22.68 4.91
CA LEU A 35 6.11 -22.80 4.43
C LEU A 35 6.15 -23.06 2.91
N ARG A 36 5.34 -24.01 2.42
CA ARG A 36 5.26 -24.32 0.99
C ARG A 36 4.78 -23.12 0.17
N GLN A 37 3.86 -22.33 0.71
CA GLN A 37 3.39 -21.14 0.04
C GLN A 37 4.48 -20.07 -0.07
N VAL A 38 5.20 -19.79 1.02
CA VAL A 38 6.33 -18.84 0.98
C VAL A 38 7.39 -19.32 -0.03
N GLN A 39 7.71 -20.61 -0.02
CA GLN A 39 8.62 -21.21 -0.99
C GLN A 39 8.09 -21.11 -2.43
N GLY A 40 6.77 -21.22 -2.63
CA GLY A 40 6.11 -21.02 -3.92
C GLY A 40 6.19 -19.59 -4.40
N ALA A 41 5.85 -18.62 -3.54
CA ALA A 41 5.94 -17.18 -3.84
C ALA A 41 7.37 -16.78 -4.23
N LEU A 42 8.38 -17.26 -3.49
CA LEU A 42 9.79 -17.01 -3.81
C LEU A 42 10.19 -17.58 -5.19
N ARG A 43 9.64 -18.73 -5.61
CA ARG A 43 9.86 -19.25 -6.96
C ARG A 43 9.20 -18.35 -8.00
N THR A 44 7.94 -17.97 -7.78
CA THR A 44 7.22 -17.07 -8.68
C THR A 44 7.96 -15.74 -8.87
N PHE A 45 8.57 -15.21 -7.81
CA PHE A 45 9.40 -14.00 -7.90
C PHE A 45 10.74 -14.21 -8.59
N GLU A 46 11.31 -15.41 -8.52
CA GLU A 46 12.56 -15.75 -9.22
C GLU A 46 12.34 -15.99 -10.72
N ASP A 47 11.19 -16.58 -11.09
CA ASP A 47 10.85 -16.97 -12.46
C ASP A 47 10.47 -15.77 -13.37
N MET A 48 10.59 -14.53 -12.91
CA MET A 48 10.26 -13.30 -13.67
C MET A 48 11.45 -12.74 -14.49
N ASP A 49 12.48 -13.54 -14.77
CA ASP A 49 13.66 -13.16 -15.56
C ASP A 49 14.30 -11.82 -15.14
N ASN A 50 14.36 -10.83 -16.04
CA ASN A 50 14.90 -9.49 -15.76
C ASN A 50 14.05 -8.71 -14.75
N GLN A 51 12.80 -9.12 -14.53
CA GLN A 51 11.90 -8.58 -13.52
C GLN A 51 11.88 -9.44 -12.26
N ALA A 52 12.80 -10.40 -12.11
CA ALA A 52 12.89 -11.22 -10.91
C ALA A 52 13.02 -10.35 -9.66
N LEU A 53 12.13 -10.59 -8.69
CA LEU A 53 12.06 -9.87 -7.42
C LEU A 53 12.77 -10.62 -6.27
N ALA A 54 13.13 -11.88 -6.50
CA ALA A 54 13.89 -12.69 -5.55
C ALA A 54 14.84 -13.63 -6.29
N GLU A 55 15.91 -14.02 -5.62
CA GLU A 55 16.82 -15.10 -6.04
C GLU A 55 16.93 -16.09 -4.89
N VAL A 56 16.79 -17.39 -5.19
CA VAL A 56 16.92 -18.44 -4.19
C VAL A 56 18.15 -19.28 -4.51
N PRO A 57 19.26 -19.08 -3.78
CA PRO A 57 20.49 -19.80 -4.07
C PRO A 57 20.30 -21.31 -3.90
N ARG A 58 21.11 -22.07 -4.62
CA ARG A 58 21.18 -23.52 -4.47
C ARG A 58 22.30 -23.87 -3.50
N LYS A 59 22.09 -24.90 -2.69
CA LYS A 59 23.15 -25.48 -1.85
C LYS A 59 24.31 -25.96 -2.72
N GLU A 60 25.49 -26.12 -2.12
CA GLU A 60 26.72 -26.57 -2.80
C GLU A 60 26.54 -27.85 -3.63
N ASN A 61 25.64 -28.73 -3.21
CA ASN A 61 25.31 -29.97 -3.94
C ASN A 61 24.44 -29.76 -5.20
N GLY A 62 24.02 -28.53 -5.50
CA GLY A 62 23.21 -28.13 -6.67
C GLY A 62 21.78 -28.68 -6.70
N ARG A 63 21.43 -29.62 -5.81
CA ARG A 63 20.16 -30.37 -5.83
C ARG A 63 19.06 -29.70 -5.03
N HIS A 64 19.40 -28.91 -4.01
CA HIS A 64 18.42 -28.34 -3.09
C HIS A 64 18.54 -26.83 -3.04
N ARG A 65 17.39 -26.15 -3.09
CA ARG A 65 17.29 -24.71 -2.90
C ARG A 65 17.44 -24.37 -1.42
N GLU A 66 18.13 -23.29 -1.15
CA GLU A 66 18.33 -22.76 0.19
C GLU A 66 17.42 -21.57 0.44
N TYR A 67 16.16 -21.88 0.75
CA TYR A 67 15.14 -20.86 1.00
C TYR A 67 15.43 -19.94 2.18
N GLY A 68 16.32 -20.33 3.10
CA GLY A 68 16.74 -19.47 4.22
C GLY A 68 17.73 -18.37 3.80
N ALA A 69 18.35 -18.49 2.63
CA ALA A 69 19.36 -17.57 2.11
C ALA A 69 18.87 -16.80 0.87
N PHE A 70 17.54 -16.64 0.73
CA PHE A 70 16.98 -15.89 -0.38
C PHE A 70 17.45 -14.44 -0.39
N ILE A 71 17.63 -13.88 -1.58
CA ILE A 71 18.07 -12.50 -1.79
C ILE A 71 16.93 -11.76 -2.47
N LEU A 72 16.56 -10.59 -1.93
CA LEU A 72 15.56 -9.72 -2.54
C LEU A 72 16.23 -8.85 -3.62
N MET A 73 15.53 -8.67 -4.74
CA MET A 73 15.93 -7.75 -5.80
C MET A 73 15.25 -6.40 -5.63
N HIS A 74 15.80 -5.39 -6.28
CA HIS A 74 15.22 -4.05 -6.34
C HIS A 74 13.78 -4.11 -6.87
N GLU A 75 12.95 -3.13 -6.52
CA GLU A 75 11.53 -3.07 -6.91
C GLU A 75 11.32 -3.01 -8.44
N THR A 76 12.34 -2.60 -9.19
CA THR A 76 12.36 -2.63 -10.66
C THR A 76 12.74 -3.99 -11.24
N GLY A 77 13.00 -4.98 -10.39
CA GLY A 77 13.52 -6.30 -10.73
C GLY A 77 15.04 -6.41 -10.74
N ARG A 78 15.51 -7.63 -10.99
CA ARG A 78 16.93 -8.02 -11.14
C ARG A 78 17.70 -7.13 -12.12
N GLY A 79 17.04 -6.63 -13.15
CA GLY A 79 17.65 -5.90 -14.24
C GLY A 79 18.38 -6.81 -15.24
N GLY A 80 18.78 -6.24 -16.37
CA GLY A 80 19.43 -6.98 -17.46
C GLY A 80 20.96 -7.06 -17.35
N LEU A 81 21.57 -6.44 -16.34
CA LEU A 81 23.02 -6.44 -16.17
C LEU A 81 23.53 -7.75 -15.56
N PRO A 82 24.81 -8.10 -15.75
CA PRO A 82 25.41 -9.27 -15.10
C PRO A 82 25.38 -9.20 -13.58
N THR A 83 25.50 -7.99 -13.01
CA THR A 83 25.34 -7.75 -11.58
C THR A 83 23.87 -7.51 -11.29
N ALA A 84 23.26 -8.38 -10.49
CA ALA A 84 21.86 -8.25 -10.10
C ALA A 84 21.64 -6.97 -9.27
N ASN A 85 20.59 -6.23 -9.59
CA ASN A 85 20.18 -5.09 -8.79
C ASN A 85 19.47 -5.57 -7.53
N ARG A 86 20.22 -5.70 -6.43
CA ARG A 86 19.72 -6.21 -5.15
C ARG A 86 18.97 -5.15 -4.38
N TYR A 87 17.94 -5.57 -3.66
CA TYR A 87 17.27 -4.70 -2.70
C TYR A 87 18.27 -4.23 -1.64
N ARG A 88 18.18 -2.95 -1.27
CA ARG A 88 18.91 -2.38 -0.15
C ARG A 88 17.91 -1.70 0.79
N VAL A 89 18.14 -1.85 2.09
CA VAL A 89 17.44 -1.03 3.07
C VAL A 89 17.83 0.44 2.84
N PRO A 90 16.85 1.34 2.66
CA PRO A 90 17.14 2.76 2.50
C PRO A 90 17.98 3.31 3.66
N THR A 91 18.86 4.25 3.37
CA THR A 91 19.64 4.95 4.41
C THR A 91 18.79 6.04 5.09
N LEU A 92 19.22 6.52 6.26
CA LEU A 92 18.53 7.59 7.00
C LEU A 92 18.44 8.92 6.22
N SER A 93 19.31 9.12 5.23
CA SER A 93 19.30 10.30 4.36
C SER A 93 18.28 10.21 3.22
N GLU A 94 17.74 9.03 2.94
CA GLU A 94 16.77 8.82 1.88
C GLU A 94 15.35 9.07 2.39
N PHE A 95 14.54 9.76 1.59
CA PHE A 95 13.13 9.93 1.92
C PHE A 95 12.40 8.60 1.70
N THR A 96 11.80 8.07 2.76
CA THR A 96 11.01 6.83 2.73
C THR A 96 9.56 7.09 3.11
N VAL A 97 8.64 6.23 2.68
CA VAL A 97 7.25 6.21 3.18
C VAL A 97 7.09 4.99 4.07
N ASP A 98 6.66 5.19 5.32
CA ASP A 98 6.45 4.08 6.25
C ASP A 98 5.05 3.50 6.07
N ILE A 99 4.98 2.19 5.81
CA ILE A 99 3.73 1.44 5.71
C ILE A 99 3.58 0.62 6.99
N PRO A 100 2.55 0.87 7.82
CA PRO A 100 2.31 0.07 9.01
C PRO A 100 2.10 -1.39 8.63
N ARG A 101 2.74 -2.30 9.38
CA ARG A 101 2.60 -3.76 9.17
C ARG A 101 1.14 -4.21 9.17
N ASP A 102 0.29 -3.54 9.94
CA ASP A 102 -1.14 -3.83 10.10
C ASP A 102 -1.89 -3.73 8.76
N PHE A 103 -1.41 -2.90 7.82
CA PHE A 103 -1.93 -2.84 6.45
C PHE A 103 -1.85 -4.19 5.72
N PHE A 104 -0.81 -4.97 5.97
CA PHE A 104 -0.65 -6.31 5.40
C PHE A 104 -1.25 -7.38 6.30
N LEU A 105 -1.02 -7.29 7.61
CA LEU A 105 -1.44 -8.32 8.58
C LEU A 105 -2.96 -8.44 8.70
N HIS A 106 -3.70 -7.34 8.52
CA HIS A 106 -5.17 -7.36 8.57
C HIS A 106 -5.83 -7.36 7.18
N GLY A 107 -5.05 -7.58 6.12
CA GLY A 107 -5.59 -7.86 4.79
C GLY A 107 -6.02 -6.63 3.97
N TRP A 108 -5.74 -5.41 4.41
CA TRP A 108 -6.12 -4.18 3.68
C TRP A 108 -5.58 -4.14 2.26
N ALA A 109 -4.34 -4.59 2.04
CA ALA A 109 -3.75 -4.71 0.70
C ALA A 109 -4.55 -5.62 -0.26
N SER A 110 -5.36 -6.54 0.27
CA SER A 110 -6.13 -7.51 -0.53
C SER A 110 -7.57 -7.07 -0.81
N VAL A 111 -8.16 -6.25 0.05
CA VAL A 111 -9.55 -5.77 -0.13
C VAL A 111 -9.65 -4.43 -0.83
N LEU A 112 -8.61 -3.59 -0.75
CA LEU A 112 -8.60 -2.29 -1.40
C LEU A 112 -8.33 -2.40 -2.90
N TYR A 113 -8.99 -1.56 -3.68
CA TYR A 113 -8.68 -1.40 -5.09
C TYR A 113 -7.30 -0.73 -5.28
N PRO A 114 -6.60 -0.98 -6.40
CA PRO A 114 -5.31 -0.34 -6.68
C PRO A 114 -5.34 1.19 -6.59
N SER A 115 -6.43 1.83 -6.99
CA SER A 115 -6.63 3.29 -6.88
C SER A 115 -6.71 3.76 -5.42
N GLU A 116 -7.34 2.97 -4.55
CA GLU A 116 -7.47 3.25 -3.13
C GLU A 116 -6.12 3.10 -2.42
N ILE A 117 -5.38 2.04 -2.76
CA ILE A 117 -4.01 1.84 -2.26
C ILE A 117 -3.11 3.00 -2.71
N ALA A 118 -3.16 3.38 -3.98
CA ALA A 118 -2.37 4.50 -4.50
C ALA A 118 -2.73 5.83 -3.83
N THR A 119 -4.02 6.10 -3.61
CA THR A 119 -4.50 7.29 -2.91
C THR A 119 -4.02 7.30 -1.47
N TRP A 120 -4.15 6.19 -0.75
CA TRP A 120 -3.70 6.07 0.63
C TRP A 120 -2.17 6.23 0.77
N LEU A 121 -1.38 5.62 -0.12
CA LEU A 121 0.08 5.80 -0.15
C LEU A 121 0.47 7.24 -0.45
N THR A 122 -0.25 7.90 -1.35
CA THR A 122 -0.04 9.33 -1.66
C THR A 122 -0.31 10.21 -0.43
N LEU A 123 -1.42 9.98 0.27
CA LEU A 123 -1.72 10.72 1.50
C LEU A 123 -0.69 10.46 2.60
N ARG A 124 -0.16 9.22 2.71
CA ARG A 124 0.97 8.93 3.63
C ARG A 124 2.25 9.65 3.25
N PHE A 125 2.60 9.66 1.96
CA PHE A 125 3.75 10.39 1.45
C PHE A 125 3.66 11.86 1.88
N LEU A 126 2.50 12.49 1.67
CA LEU A 126 2.26 13.89 2.06
C LEU A 126 2.33 14.08 3.57
N ALA A 127 1.75 13.18 4.37
CA ALA A 127 1.79 13.25 5.82
C ALA A 127 3.23 13.19 6.36
N LYS A 128 4.05 12.30 5.79
CA LYS A 128 5.46 12.19 6.18
C LYS A 128 6.31 13.37 5.68
N ARG A 129 6.00 13.92 4.50
CA ARG A 129 6.69 15.09 3.96
C ARG A 129 6.35 16.38 4.71
N PHE A 130 5.13 16.50 5.22
CA PHE A 130 4.61 17.69 5.90
C PHE A 130 3.95 17.34 7.26
N PRO A 131 4.71 16.85 8.25
CA PRO A 131 4.15 16.33 9.50
C PRO A 131 3.43 17.42 10.33
N GLY A 132 3.94 18.67 10.31
CA GLY A 132 3.27 19.79 10.99
C GLY A 132 1.88 20.07 10.39
N VAL A 133 1.80 20.16 9.05
CA VAL A 133 0.54 20.41 8.33
C VAL A 133 -0.45 19.28 8.54
N HIS A 134 0.02 18.02 8.48
CA HIS A 134 -0.78 16.84 8.75
C HIS A 134 -1.44 16.86 10.13
N ASN A 135 -0.64 17.14 11.17
CA ASN A 135 -1.11 17.18 12.54
C ASN A 135 -2.06 18.37 12.82
N GLU A 136 -1.80 19.53 12.21
CA GLU A 136 -2.58 20.75 12.48
C GLU A 136 -3.86 20.86 11.66
N SER A 137 -3.81 20.47 10.39
CA SER A 137 -4.87 20.77 9.42
C SER A 137 -5.16 19.64 8.43
N GLY A 138 -4.44 18.53 8.53
CA GLY A 138 -4.48 17.43 7.56
C GLY A 138 -3.76 17.73 6.25
N VAL A 139 -3.57 16.68 5.46
CA VAL A 139 -2.96 16.74 4.13
C VAL A 139 -4.01 16.62 3.05
N TYR A 140 -3.68 17.09 1.85
CA TYR A 140 -4.61 17.11 0.74
C TYR A 140 -3.86 17.11 -0.60
N LEU A 141 -4.58 16.76 -1.66
CA LEU A 141 -4.07 16.66 -3.03
C LEU A 141 -4.71 17.74 -3.90
N TYR A 142 -3.90 18.69 -4.38
CA TYR A 142 -4.34 19.64 -5.39
C TYR A 142 -4.49 18.97 -6.76
N GLY A 143 -5.45 19.45 -7.57
CA GLY A 143 -5.83 18.80 -8.82
C GLY A 143 -4.71 18.64 -9.84
N GLN A 144 -3.84 19.64 -10.00
CA GLN A 144 -2.73 19.58 -10.95
C GLN A 144 -1.62 18.63 -10.49
N ASP A 145 -1.26 18.70 -9.20
CA ASP A 145 -0.20 17.86 -8.63
C ASP A 145 -0.60 16.38 -8.55
N ARG A 146 -1.89 16.11 -8.32
CA ARG A 146 -2.46 14.77 -8.24
C ARG A 146 -2.23 13.97 -9.53
N GLU A 147 -2.45 14.57 -10.69
CA GLU A 147 -2.25 13.89 -11.98
C GLU A 147 -0.77 13.88 -12.39
N GLN A 148 -0.07 15.01 -12.19
CA GLN A 148 1.31 15.15 -12.63
C GLN A 148 2.29 14.26 -11.85
N TRP A 149 2.15 14.18 -10.53
CA TRP A 149 3.11 13.48 -9.67
C TRP A 149 2.66 12.07 -9.28
N PHE A 150 1.36 11.84 -9.15
CA PHE A 150 0.81 10.59 -8.63
C PHE A 150 -0.01 9.80 -9.65
N GLY A 151 -0.25 10.35 -10.85
CA GLY A 151 -1.04 9.68 -11.89
C GLY A 151 -2.49 9.39 -11.49
N LEU A 152 -3.00 10.08 -10.48
CA LEU A 152 -4.35 9.86 -9.95
C LEU A 152 -5.34 10.80 -10.65
N ARG A 153 -6.31 10.22 -11.38
CA ARG A 153 -7.41 11.00 -11.97
C ARG A 153 -8.32 11.55 -10.86
N LYS A 154 -8.98 12.68 -11.13
CA LYS A 154 -9.90 13.33 -10.17
C LYS A 154 -10.92 12.36 -9.60
N ASP A 155 -11.73 11.76 -10.47
CA ASP A 155 -12.85 10.91 -10.05
C ASP A 155 -12.36 9.71 -9.23
N ALA A 156 -11.28 9.07 -9.69
CA ALA A 156 -10.67 7.94 -8.98
C ALA A 156 -10.16 8.33 -7.59
N CYS A 157 -9.61 9.54 -7.43
CA CYS A 157 -9.13 10.03 -6.14
C CYS A 157 -10.28 10.40 -5.21
N GLU A 158 -11.32 11.07 -5.72
CA GLU A 158 -12.50 11.44 -4.92
C GLU A 158 -13.25 10.19 -4.44
N ASP A 159 -13.48 9.22 -5.32
CA ASP A 159 -14.08 7.93 -4.99
C ASP A 159 -13.23 7.14 -3.99
N SER A 160 -11.90 7.11 -4.21
CA SER A 160 -10.98 6.44 -3.29
C SER A 160 -10.98 7.11 -1.91
N CYS A 161 -10.98 8.44 -1.83
CA CYS A 161 -11.09 9.15 -0.56
C CYS A 161 -12.41 8.85 0.15
N ALA A 162 -13.53 8.81 -0.58
CA ALA A 162 -14.82 8.45 -0.01
C ALA A 162 -14.82 7.02 0.56
N MET A 163 -14.23 6.05 -0.15
CA MET A 163 -14.10 4.68 0.35
C MET A 163 -13.17 4.60 1.56
N LEU A 164 -11.98 5.21 1.50
CA LEU A 164 -11.01 5.19 2.60
C LEU A 164 -11.57 5.84 3.88
N LEU A 165 -12.40 6.89 3.74
CA LEU A 165 -13.16 7.49 4.84
C LEU A 165 -14.16 6.49 5.43
N ALA A 166 -14.95 5.84 4.59
CA ALA A 166 -15.95 4.87 5.02
C ALA A 166 -15.35 3.64 5.72
N LEU A 167 -14.14 3.25 5.31
CA LEU A 167 -13.37 2.16 5.91
C LEU A 167 -12.59 2.61 7.15
N GLY A 168 -12.61 3.89 7.51
CA GLY A 168 -11.91 4.43 8.67
C GLY A 168 -10.37 4.49 8.53
N LEU A 169 -9.85 4.31 7.31
CA LEU A 169 -8.41 4.35 7.02
C LEU A 169 -7.85 5.76 6.96
N ILE A 170 -8.71 6.74 6.65
CA ILE A 170 -8.44 8.17 6.74
C ILE A 170 -9.60 8.85 7.48
N ARG A 171 -9.35 10.07 7.99
CA ARG A 171 -10.38 10.88 8.64
C ARG A 171 -10.39 12.29 8.05
N PRO A 172 -11.54 12.99 8.02
CA PRO A 172 -11.56 14.41 7.69
C PRO A 172 -10.73 15.16 8.73
N ALA A 173 -9.88 16.07 8.27
CA ALA A 173 -9.10 16.88 9.19
C ALA A 173 -10.00 17.87 9.93
N GLN A 174 -9.91 17.91 11.26
CA GLN A 174 -10.52 18.99 12.02
C GLN A 174 -9.68 20.25 11.79
N ARG A 175 -10.29 21.29 11.22
CA ARG A 175 -9.62 22.57 11.00
C ARG A 175 -9.27 23.19 12.34
N ARG A 176 -8.04 23.02 12.81
CA ARG A 176 -7.52 23.80 13.94
C ARG A 176 -7.28 25.23 13.43
N ALA A 177 -7.82 26.22 14.12
CA ALA A 177 -7.60 27.63 13.75
C ALA A 177 -6.08 27.92 13.71
N PRO A 178 -5.58 28.56 12.64
CA PRO A 178 -4.14 28.82 12.52
C PRO A 178 -3.68 29.81 13.60
N PRO A 179 -2.51 29.61 14.24
CA PRO A 179 -1.85 30.68 14.96
C PRO A 179 -1.38 31.73 13.94
N SER A 180 -1.72 32.99 14.20
CA SER A 180 -1.40 34.15 13.36
C SER A 180 0.12 34.31 13.17
N GLY A 181 0.64 34.07 11.96
CA GLY A 181 2.07 34.21 11.67
C GLY A 181 2.38 34.32 10.17
N ILE A 182 3.30 35.23 9.83
CA ILE A 182 3.64 35.72 8.48
C ILE A 182 4.25 34.61 7.59
N ALA A 183 3.78 34.50 6.35
CA ALA A 183 4.23 33.49 5.39
C ALA A 183 5.57 33.87 4.71
N PRO A 184 6.52 32.94 4.53
CA PRO A 184 7.79 33.21 3.84
C PRO A 184 7.63 33.16 2.31
N VAL A 185 8.43 33.98 1.62
CA VAL A 185 8.50 34.10 0.16
C VAL A 185 9.43 33.02 -0.43
N ALA A 186 9.02 32.44 -1.54
CA ALA A 186 9.50 31.18 -2.10
C ALA A 186 10.42 31.39 -3.33
N THR A 187 11.61 30.75 -3.40
CA THR A 187 12.60 30.96 -4.50
C THR A 187 13.26 29.68 -5.05
N ASP A 188 12.72 28.49 -4.75
CA ASP A 188 13.26 27.15 -5.09
C ASP A 188 12.12 26.10 -5.23
N ILE A 189 12.35 24.88 -5.74
CA ILE A 189 11.33 23.82 -5.92
C ILE A 189 10.66 23.44 -4.59
N ASN A 190 11.42 23.44 -3.50
CA ASN A 190 10.88 23.31 -2.13
C ASN A 190 9.89 24.42 -1.77
N SER A 191 10.00 25.55 -2.45
CA SER A 191 9.20 26.75 -2.25
C SER A 191 7.98 26.79 -3.16
N LEU A 192 8.08 26.20 -4.36
CA LEU A 192 6.97 25.91 -5.27
C LEU A 192 6.02 24.85 -4.64
N LEU A 193 6.58 23.89 -3.91
CA LEU A 193 5.81 22.95 -3.07
C LEU A 193 5.37 23.56 -1.72
N ALA A 194 5.99 24.64 -1.22
CA ALA A 194 5.49 25.37 -0.04
C ALA A 194 4.27 26.23 -0.37
N SER A 195 4.09 26.65 -1.62
CA SER A 195 2.82 27.25 -2.12
C SER A 195 1.64 26.28 -2.04
N ILE A 196 1.87 24.98 -1.85
CA ILE A 196 0.84 24.00 -1.49
C ILE A 196 0.21 24.34 -0.12
N SER A 197 0.82 25.20 0.71
CA SER A 197 0.31 25.50 2.06
C SER A 197 -0.29 26.90 2.24
N GLN A 198 -0.37 27.73 1.21
CA GLN A 198 -0.91 29.10 1.36
C GLN A 198 -2.43 29.18 1.07
N PRO A 199 -3.21 29.90 1.89
CA PRO A 199 -4.61 30.18 1.60
C PRO A 199 -4.69 31.26 0.52
N SER A 200 -5.05 30.87 -0.71
CA SER A 200 -5.29 31.83 -1.80
C SER A 200 -6.78 31.98 -2.10
N GLU A 201 -7.28 33.21 -1.95
CA GLU A 201 -8.51 33.79 -2.53
C GLU A 201 -9.87 33.06 -2.29
N PRO A 202 -10.95 33.79 -1.94
CA PRO A 202 -12.19 33.24 -1.39
C PRO A 202 -13.08 32.44 -2.37
N ASN A 203 -12.61 32.14 -3.59
CA ASN A 203 -13.44 31.50 -4.61
C ASN A 203 -12.74 30.37 -5.41
N ARG A 204 -11.69 29.77 -4.85
CA ARG A 204 -11.07 28.56 -5.42
C ARG A 204 -11.50 27.33 -4.62
N TYR A 205 -11.86 26.27 -5.35
CA TYR A 205 -12.15 24.93 -4.80
C TYR A 205 -11.10 24.55 -3.74
N GLU A 206 -11.54 24.44 -2.48
CA GLU A 206 -10.71 24.00 -1.37
C GLU A 206 -10.79 22.47 -1.31
N ALA A 207 -9.68 21.79 -1.66
CA ALA A 207 -9.65 20.34 -1.63
C ALA A 207 -9.84 19.83 -0.19
N PRO A 208 -10.65 18.77 0.02
CA PRO A 208 -10.84 18.21 1.35
C PRO A 208 -9.51 17.73 1.94
N ARG A 209 -9.32 18.01 3.24
CA ARG A 209 -8.11 17.65 3.98
C ARG A 209 -8.34 16.40 4.83
N TYR A 210 -7.30 15.58 4.91
CA TYR A 210 -7.36 14.26 5.54
C TYR A 210 -6.25 14.06 6.56
N GLN A 211 -6.58 13.33 7.62
CA GLN A 211 -5.64 12.80 8.61
C GLN A 211 -5.56 11.28 8.50
N LEU A 212 -4.41 10.73 8.91
CA LEU A 212 -4.10 9.30 8.84
C LEU A 212 -3.79 8.83 10.27
N PRO A 213 -4.81 8.40 11.03
CA PRO A 213 -4.66 8.06 12.44
C PRO A 213 -4.07 6.66 12.69
N ASP A 214 -3.91 5.84 11.64
CA ASP A 214 -3.45 4.44 11.66
C ASP A 214 -4.34 3.45 12.45
N GLU A 215 -5.21 3.93 13.34
CA GLU A 215 -6.14 3.14 14.16
C GLU A 215 -7.01 2.19 13.32
N GLY A 216 -7.57 2.67 12.21
CA GLY A 216 -8.42 1.85 11.34
C GLY A 216 -7.68 0.65 10.72
N LEU A 217 -6.34 0.69 10.62
CA LEU A 217 -5.56 -0.43 10.10
C LEU A 217 -5.54 -1.62 11.03
N ARG A 218 -5.87 -1.45 12.31
CA ARG A 218 -5.89 -2.53 13.32
C ARG A 218 -7.12 -3.42 13.20
N GLU A 219 -8.12 -2.99 12.45
CA GLU A 219 -9.34 -3.76 12.22
C GLU A 219 -9.13 -4.81 11.12
N ASP A 220 -9.84 -5.93 11.22
CA ASP A 220 -9.90 -6.95 10.16
C ASP A 220 -10.59 -6.37 8.93
N ALA A 221 -9.82 -6.23 7.84
CA ALA A 221 -10.28 -5.52 6.65
C ALA A 221 -11.49 -6.20 6.00
N LEU A 222 -11.54 -7.54 6.01
CA LEU A 222 -12.64 -8.29 5.41
C LEU A 222 -13.91 -8.14 6.24
N ALA A 223 -13.81 -8.17 7.57
CA ALA A 223 -14.94 -7.93 8.46
C ALA A 223 -15.51 -6.51 8.29
N VAL A 224 -14.65 -5.50 8.19
CA VAL A 224 -15.06 -4.11 7.95
C VAL A 224 -15.74 -3.96 6.61
N CYS A 225 -15.13 -4.46 5.52
CA CYS A 225 -15.71 -4.38 4.17
C CYS A 225 -17.07 -5.09 4.09
N LEU A 226 -17.19 -6.30 4.64
CA LEU A 226 -18.47 -7.03 4.65
C LEU A 226 -19.56 -6.27 5.40
N THR A 227 -19.22 -5.62 6.51
CA THR A 227 -20.16 -4.82 7.29
C THR A 227 -20.60 -3.58 6.52
N PHE A 228 -19.65 -2.89 5.90
CA PHE A 228 -19.92 -1.73 5.05
C PHE A 228 -20.86 -2.06 3.88
N PHE A 229 -20.58 -3.13 3.13
CA PHE A 229 -21.42 -3.53 2.00
C PHE A 229 -22.83 -3.97 2.43
N LYS A 230 -22.97 -4.65 3.58
CA LYS A 230 -24.29 -4.99 4.15
C LYS A 230 -25.09 -3.72 4.49
N ASN A 231 -24.46 -2.74 5.15
CA ASN A 231 -25.13 -1.51 5.54
C ASN A 231 -25.52 -0.65 4.34
N LYS A 232 -24.69 -0.61 3.29
CA LYS A 232 -25.00 0.09 2.04
C LYS A 232 -26.20 -0.52 1.32
N HIS A 233 -26.31 -1.85 1.30
CA HIS A 233 -27.47 -2.53 0.70
C HIS A 233 -28.76 -2.24 1.48
N ASN A 234 -28.71 -2.24 2.81
CA ASN A 234 -29.88 -1.97 3.65
C ASN A 234 -30.32 -0.48 3.64
N SER A 235 -29.47 0.43 3.17
CA SER A 235 -29.81 1.87 3.08
C SER A 235 -30.32 2.29 1.70
N SER A 236 -30.40 1.35 0.75
CA SER A 236 -30.88 1.58 -0.62
C SER A 236 -32.28 1.00 -0.88
N ASP A 237 -32.91 0.41 0.15
CA ASP A 237 -34.31 -0.04 0.19
C ASP A 237 -35.14 0.93 1.05
#